data_AF-A0A6I3V0V6-F1
#
_entry.id   AF-A0A6I3V0V6-F1
#
_cell.length_a   1.000
_cell.length_b   1.000
_cell.length_c   1.000
_cell.angle_alpha   90.00
_cell.angle_beta   90.00
_cell.angle_gamma   90.00
#
_symmetry.space_group_name_H-M   'P 1'
#
loop_
_entity.id
_entity.type
_entity.pdbx_description
1 polymer ?
#
loop_
_entity_poly.entity_id
_entity_poly.type
_entity_poly.pdbx_seq_one_letter_code
_entity_poly.pdbx_strand_id
1 'polypeptide(L)' 'YQHLRLTQRANPLATIPEVQVIDFRDYIGQNETSNFTPPLLEAIQDRLDKKEQVVLMLNRRGYSSFVMCRECGTVDSCPN' A
#
# COMPACT_ATOMS: atom_id res chain seq x y z
N TYR A 1 -14.50 26.01 -23.16
CA TYR A 1 -13.64 24.87 -22.79
C TYR A 1 -14.26 23.59 -23.33
N GLN A 2 -13.45 22.66 -23.84
CA GLN A 2 -13.91 21.38 -24.39
C GLN A 2 -13.30 20.24 -23.58
N HIS A 3 -14.14 19.30 -23.14
CA HIS A 3 -13.71 18.13 -22.39
C HIS A 3 -13.24 17.04 -23.35
N LEU A 4 -11.97 16.67 -23.26
CA LEU A 4 -11.38 15.58 -24.03
C LEU A 4 -11.25 14.34 -23.13
N ARG A 5 -11.79 13.21 -23.59
CA ARG A 5 -11.70 11.92 -22.88
C ARG A 5 -10.70 11.01 -23.58
N LEU A 6 -9.77 10.47 -22.81
CA LEU A 6 -8.86 9.42 -23.27
C LEU A 6 -9.53 8.07 -23.03
N THR A 7 -10.06 7.45 -24.10
CA THR A 7 -10.80 6.18 -24.04
C THR A 7 -9.91 4.95 -24.19
N GLN A 8 -8.62 5.15 -24.48
CA GLN A 8 -7.66 4.08 -24.74
C GLN A 8 -6.37 4.32 -23.93
N ARG A 9 -5.69 3.24 -23.57
CA ARG A 9 -4.37 3.31 -22.93
C ARG A 9 -3.32 3.70 -23.98
N ALA A 10 -2.28 4.41 -23.53
CA ALA A 10 -1.17 4.81 -24.40
C ALA A 10 -0.41 3.60 -24.99
N ASN A 11 -0.32 2.49 -24.23
CA ASN A 11 0.19 1.21 -24.71
C ASN A 11 -0.99 0.21 -24.82
N PRO A 12 -1.37 -0.23 -26.04
CA PRO A 12 -2.45 -1.20 -26.24
C PRO A 12 -2.21 -2.56 -25.60
N LEU A 13 -0.94 -2.93 -25.38
CA LEU A 13 -0.56 -4.19 -24.74
C LEU A 13 -0.48 -4.08 -23.21
N ALA A 14 -0.66 -2.88 -22.64
CA ALA A 14 -0.60 -2.70 -21.19
C ALA A 14 -1.79 -3.40 -20.52
N THR A 15 -1.48 -4.40 -19.71
CA THR A 15 -2.42 -5.08 -18.84
C THR A 15 -2.51 -4.38 -17.48
N ILE A 16 -3.61 -4.60 -16.78
CA ILE A 16 -3.72 -4.17 -15.38
C ILE A 16 -2.82 -5.09 -14.55
N PRO A 17 -1.97 -4.56 -13.66
CA PRO A 17 -1.15 -5.40 -12.79
C PRO A 17 -2.04 -6.20 -11.85
N GLU A 18 -1.54 -7.35 -11.41
CA GLU A 18 -2.17 -8.08 -10.31
C GLU A 18 -2.08 -7.25 -9.02
N VAL A 19 -3.18 -7.17 -8.29
CA VAL A 19 -3.28 -6.40 -7.04
C VAL A 19 -3.70 -7.35 -5.94
N GLN A 20 -2.89 -7.39 -4.89
CA GLN A 20 -3.19 -8.13 -3.67
C GLN A 20 -3.45 -7.14 -2.54
N VAL A 21 -4.56 -7.34 -1.82
CA VAL A 21 -4.87 -6.62 -0.59
C VAL A 21 -4.41 -7.47 0.58
N ILE A 22 -3.52 -6.93 1.41
CA ILE A 22 -2.98 -7.61 2.59
C ILE A 22 -3.59 -6.97 3.83
N ASP A 23 -4.19 -7.79 4.68
CA ASP A 23 -4.62 -7.37 6.01
C ASP A 23 -3.45 -7.50 7.00
N PHE A 24 -3.12 -6.40 7.69
CA PHE A 24 -2.04 -6.40 8.67
C PHE A 24 -2.38 -7.22 9.92
N ARG A 25 -3.67 -7.45 10.21
CA ARG A 25 -4.13 -8.19 11.39
C ARG A 25 -3.65 -9.63 11.39
N ASP A 26 -3.52 -10.23 10.21
CA ASP A 26 -3.05 -11.61 10.03
C ASP A 26 -1.57 -11.80 10.40
N TYR A 27 -0.82 -10.70 10.60
CA TYR A 27 0.63 -10.70 10.83
C TYR A 27 1.03 -10.05 12.16
N ILE A 28 0.08 -9.71 13.04
CA ILE A 28 0.38 -9.17 14.37
C ILE A 28 1.17 -10.20 15.17
N GLY A 29 2.30 -9.77 15.76
CA GLY A 29 3.17 -10.62 16.58
C GLY A 29 4.13 -11.52 15.79
N GLN A 30 4.08 -11.52 14.46
CA GLN A 30 4.95 -12.34 13.61
C GLN A 30 6.24 -11.65 13.16
N ASN A 31 6.39 -10.33 13.42
CA ASN A 31 7.55 -9.54 13.00
C ASN A 31 7.97 -8.52 14.06
N GLU A 32 9.29 -8.43 14.31
CA GLU A 32 9.93 -7.41 15.16
C GLU A 32 9.77 -5.99 14.58
N THR A 33 9.64 -5.87 13.25
CA THR A 33 9.45 -4.60 12.53
C THR A 33 7.96 -4.34 12.28
N SER A 34 7.31 -3.66 13.23
CA SER A 34 5.84 -3.56 13.30
C SER A 34 5.12 -2.77 12.18
N ASN A 35 5.84 -2.30 11.15
CA ASN A 35 5.29 -1.40 10.12
C ASN A 35 5.20 -2.03 8.72
N PHE A 36 5.71 -3.25 8.52
CA PHE A 36 5.63 -3.96 7.24
C PHE A 36 5.23 -5.43 7.44
N THR A 37 4.47 -5.97 6.51
CA THR A 37 4.06 -7.38 6.52
C THR A 37 5.13 -8.26 5.84
N PRO A 38 5.28 -9.53 6.26
CA PRO A 38 6.21 -10.46 5.60
C PRO A 38 6.05 -10.54 4.07
N PRO A 39 4.83 -10.64 3.48
CA PRO A 39 4.67 -10.69 2.03
C PRO A 39 5.22 -9.46 1.30
N LEU A 40 5.10 -8.27 1.90
CA LEU A 40 5.65 -7.05 1.33
C LEU A 40 7.19 -7.09 1.35
N LEU A 41 7.80 -7.53 2.44
CA LEU A 41 9.26 -7.64 2.56
C LEU A 41 9.83 -8.67 1.58
N GLU A 42 9.17 -9.82 1.44
CA GLU A 42 9.53 -10.85 0.45
C GLU A 42 9.43 -10.31 -0.98
N ALA A 43 8.33 -9.62 -1.31
CA ALA A 43 8.15 -9.01 -2.62
C ALA A 43 9.20 -7.93 -2.92
N ILE A 44 9.59 -7.13 -1.91
CA ILE A 44 10.66 -6.13 -2.04
C ILE A 44 11.99 -6.84 -2.32
N GLN A 45 12.33 -7.87 -1.55
CA GLN A 45 13.58 -8.60 -1.71
C GLN A 45 13.68 -9.22 -3.11
N ASP A 46 12.61 -9.86 -3.60
CA ASP A 46 12.56 -10.46 -4.93
C ASP A 46 12.79 -9.44 -6.06
N ARG A 47 12.27 -8.20 -5.94
CA ARG A 47 12.56 -7.11 -6.90
C ARG A 47 14.02 -6.69 -6.85
N LEU A 48 14.58 -6.54 -5.65
CA LEU A 48 15.97 -6.12 -5.45
C LEU A 48 16.96 -7.16 -5.99
N ASP A 49 16.70 -8.45 -5.77
CA ASP A 49 17.52 -9.56 -6.28
C ASP A 49 17.55 -9.59 -7.82
N LYS A 50 16.44 -9.18 -8.46
CA LYS A 50 16.31 -9.01 -9.91
C LYS A 50 16.92 -7.71 -10.43
N LYS A 51 17.52 -6.88 -9.57
CA LYS A 51 18.02 -5.53 -9.88
C LYS A 51 16.93 -4.59 -10.42
N GLU A 52 15.71 -4.80 -9.97
CA GLU A 52 14.55 -3.96 -10.29
C GLU A 52 14.34 -2.88 -9.21
N GLN A 53 13.43 -1.95 -9.47
CA GLN A 53 13.10 -0.86 -8.54
C GLN A 53 11.76 -1.12 -7.85
N VAL A 54 11.67 -0.65 -6.61
CA VAL A 54 10.43 -0.63 -5.83
C VAL A 54 10.03 0.81 -5.56
N VAL A 55 8.76 1.13 -5.77
CA VAL A 55 8.16 2.42 -5.38
C VAL A 55 7.24 2.17 -4.19
N LEU A 56 7.62 2.72 -3.04
CA LEU A 56 6.77 2.71 -1.84
C LEU A 56 6.06 4.06 -1.71
N MET A 57 4.73 4.02 -1.77
CA MET A 57 3.88 5.21 -1.63
C MET A 57 3.49 5.36 -0.16
N LEU A 58 3.88 6.47 0.46
CA LEU A 58 3.53 6.79 1.84
C LEU A 58 2.69 8.07 1.89
N ASN A 59 1.82 8.15 2.90
CA ASN A 59 1.06 9.37 3.15
C ASN A 59 2.00 10.56 3.40
N ARG A 60 1.59 11.75 2.94
CA ARG A 60 2.38 12.98 3.11
C ARG A 60 2.60 13.28 4.60
N ARG A 61 3.82 13.66 4.98
CA ARG A 61 4.15 14.16 6.32
C ARG A 61 3.18 15.29 6.73
N GLY A 62 2.45 15.10 7.82
CA GLY A 62 1.41 16.03 8.32
C GLY A 62 -0.04 15.63 8.01
N TYR A 63 -0.27 14.46 7.39
CA TYR A 63 -1.61 13.86 7.38
C TYR A 63 -2.03 13.49 8.81
N SER A 64 -3.30 13.73 9.16
CA SER A 64 -3.85 13.59 10.50
C SER A 64 -3.42 12.27 11.14
N SER A 65 -2.66 12.34 12.23
CA SER A 65 -2.29 11.19 13.03
C SER A 65 -3.56 10.70 13.74
N PHE A 66 -4.14 9.61 13.23
CA PHE A 66 -5.21 8.91 13.93
C PHE A 66 -4.62 7.79 14.80
N VAL A 67 -5.29 7.48 15.90
CA VAL A 67 -4.98 6.31 16.72
C VAL A 67 -5.92 5.20 16.27
N MET A 68 -5.34 4.07 15.86
CA MET A 68 -6.08 2.89 15.43
C MET A 68 -5.64 1.68 16.25
N CYS A 69 -6.62 0.94 16.78
CA CYS A 69 -6.36 -0.35 17.39
C CYS A 69 -5.85 -1.32 16.32
N ARG A 70 -4.64 -1.86 16.52
CA ARG A 70 -4.02 -2.78 15.55
C ARG A 70 -4.78 -4.10 15.44
N GLU A 71 -5.44 -4.55 16.52
CA GLU A 71 -6.14 -5.84 16.55
C GLU A 71 -7.51 -5.80 15.85
N CYS A 72 -8.33 -4.78 16.13
CA CYS A 72 -9.70 -4.71 15.63
C CYS A 72 -9.93 -3.65 14.54
N GLY A 73 -8.96 -2.77 14.28
CA GLY A 73 -9.04 -1.72 13.26
C GLY A 73 -9.90 -0.52 13.66
N THR A 74 -10.41 -0.48 14.89
CA THR A 74 -11.18 0.66 15.40
C THR A 74 -10.30 1.91 15.45
N VAL A 75 -10.80 3.03 14.94
CA VAL A 75 -10.13 4.33 14.98
C VAL A 75 -10.81 5.21 16.01
N ASP A 76 -10.03 5.76 16.94
CA ASP A 76 -10.54 6.72 17.91
C ASP A 76 -10.77 8.07 17.21
N SER A 77 -12.00 8.58 17.32
CA SER A 77 -12.37 9.90 16.81
C SER A 77 -12.67 10.83 17.99
N CYS A 78 -12.23 12.09 17.89
CA CYS A 78 -12.66 13.12 18.83
C CYS A 78 -14.17 13.36 18.60
N PRO A 79 -15.00 13.31 19.66
CA PRO A 79 -16.46 13.51 19.53
C PRO A 79 -16.85 14.97 19.28
N ASN A 80 -15.89 15.91 19.33
CA ASN A 80 -16.07 17.35 19.11
C ASN A 80 -15.28 17.83 17.91
#